data_AF-A0A0X3RTA9-F1
#
_entry.id   AF-A0A0X3RTA9-F1
#
_cell.length_a   1.000
_cell.length_b   1.000
_cell.length_c   1.000
_cell.angle_alpha   90.00
_cell.angle_beta   90.00
_cell.angle_gamma   90.00
#
_symmetry.space_group_name_H-M   'P 1'
#
loop_
_entity.id
_entity.type
_entity.pdbx_description
1 polymer ?
#
loop_
_entity_poly.entity_id
_entity_poly.type
_entity_poly.pdbx_seq_one_letter_code
_entity_poly.pdbx_strand_id
1 'polypeptide(L)'
;MPRRRKNKRVLRPLAAPFTIAAPTGARIRDRLCVTTEEAEVLWRVGEHLGHHQRADLAERVSVGRVKAKDNQRAARKKNLTAVSSSRWAGAMTRASQDQYQLSMRVLFDERACPRRAIRTISRRLAAPCGKRAGKTRGYADQAERYEKQRRLQILTARLTVVEDRIESGRPSIVVGGRRLAQLRHNLEKAELTVEEWRQRWVAERLFLTADGESGAPFGNYTISVHPETGQVSIVLPEPLRQLANAPRGRYNLACTVAFSHRREEWLDRAMANRAVRYDIVYDPARDRW
;
A
#
# COMPACT_ATOMS: atom_id res chain seq x y z
N MET A 1 61.63 -12.30 -15.29
CA MET A 1 60.50 -12.51 -14.38
C MET A 1 59.18 -12.10 -15.05
N PRO A 2 58.22 -13.01 -15.25
CA PRO A 2 57.02 -12.72 -16.04
C PRO A 2 55.98 -11.92 -15.24
N ARG A 3 55.48 -10.84 -15.85
CA ARG A 3 54.46 -9.93 -15.31
C ARG A 3 53.14 -10.69 -15.05
N ARG A 4 52.67 -10.72 -13.80
CA ARG A 4 51.33 -11.22 -13.42
C ARG A 4 50.24 -10.51 -14.23
N ARG A 5 49.52 -11.27 -15.08
CA ARG A 5 48.33 -10.82 -15.82
C ARG A 5 47.29 -10.26 -14.83
N LYS A 6 46.89 -9.01 -15.01
CA LYS A 6 45.79 -8.37 -14.27
C LYS A 6 44.50 -9.17 -14.55
N ASN A 7 43.85 -9.69 -13.50
CA ASN A 7 42.53 -10.32 -13.63
C ASN A 7 41.57 -9.36 -14.36
N LYS A 8 41.09 -9.80 -15.53
CA LYS A 8 40.03 -9.13 -16.30
C LYS A 8 38.85 -8.86 -15.37
N ARG A 9 38.33 -7.62 -15.38
CA ARG A 9 37.07 -7.27 -14.71
C ARG A 9 35.98 -8.16 -15.32
N VAL A 10 35.58 -9.19 -14.58
CA VAL A 10 34.44 -10.04 -14.95
C VAL A 10 33.22 -9.13 -14.92
N LEU A 11 32.62 -8.90 -16.08
CA LEU A 11 31.34 -8.19 -16.19
C LEU A 11 30.33 -8.94 -15.33
N ARG A 12 29.45 -8.21 -14.64
CA ARG A 12 28.36 -8.86 -13.91
C ARG A 12 27.57 -9.71 -14.91
N PRO A 13 27.36 -11.01 -14.63
CA PRO A 13 26.44 -11.81 -15.42
C PRO A 13 25.08 -11.11 -15.40
N LEU A 14 24.56 -10.77 -16.57
CA LEU A 14 23.14 -10.45 -16.70
C LEU A 14 22.39 -11.77 -16.51
N ALA A 15 21.36 -11.76 -15.68
CA ALA A 15 20.46 -12.90 -15.60
C ALA A 15 19.87 -13.13 -16.98
N ALA A 16 19.70 -14.41 -17.36
CA ALA A 16 19.05 -14.73 -18.61
C ALA A 16 17.65 -14.09 -18.65
N PRO A 17 17.22 -13.53 -19.79
CA PRO A 17 15.85 -13.08 -19.94
C PRO A 17 14.92 -14.26 -19.62
N PHE A 18 13.88 -14.00 -18.84
CA PHE A 18 12.87 -14.99 -18.47
C PHE A 18 11.48 -14.40 -18.72
N THR A 19 10.56 -15.26 -19.12
CA THR A 19 9.15 -14.90 -19.24
C THR A 19 8.52 -14.91 -17.85
N ILE A 20 7.94 -13.78 -17.45
CA ILE A 20 7.15 -13.70 -16.22
C ILE A 20 5.85 -14.45 -16.47
N ALA A 21 5.45 -15.33 -15.55
CA ALA A 21 4.15 -16.00 -15.62
C ALA A 21 3.02 -14.97 -15.79
N ALA A 22 2.03 -15.29 -16.63
CA ALA A 22 0.87 -14.44 -16.79
C ALA A 22 0.24 -14.14 -15.41
N PRO A 23 -0.23 -12.91 -15.17
CA PRO A 23 -0.85 -12.57 -13.90
C PRO A 23 -2.04 -13.50 -13.63
N THR A 24 -2.09 -14.08 -12.44
CA THR A 24 -3.10 -15.06 -12.03
C THR A 24 -4.49 -14.45 -11.76
N GLY A 25 -4.65 -13.14 -11.98
CA GLY A 25 -5.90 -12.44 -11.75
C GLY A 25 -6.06 -11.21 -12.65
N ALA A 26 -7.32 -10.78 -12.80
CA ALA A 26 -7.70 -9.57 -13.50
C ALA A 26 -8.06 -8.47 -12.51
N ARG A 27 -7.72 -7.22 -12.83
CA ARG A 27 -8.34 -6.05 -12.22
C ARG A 27 -9.07 -5.29 -13.32
N ILE A 28 -10.37 -5.14 -13.14
CA ILE A 28 -11.27 -4.45 -14.05
C ILE A 28 -11.82 -3.24 -13.30
N ARG A 29 -12.14 -2.18 -14.04
CA ARG A 29 -12.72 -0.96 -13.48
C ARG A 29 -13.85 -0.50 -14.40
N ASP A 30 -14.85 0.08 -13.78
CA ASP A 30 -15.89 0.84 -14.43
C ASP A 30 -16.18 2.07 -13.57
N ARG A 31 -16.89 3.05 -14.12
CA ARG A 31 -17.27 4.26 -13.41
C ARG A 31 -18.61 4.05 -12.70
N LEU A 32 -18.68 4.49 -11.44
CA LEU A 32 -19.95 4.58 -10.72
C LEU A 32 -20.54 5.98 -10.91
N CYS A 33 -21.58 6.08 -11.74
CA CYS A 33 -22.29 7.33 -11.99
C CYS A 33 -23.36 7.59 -10.93
N VAL A 34 -22.91 7.83 -9.70
CA VAL A 34 -23.78 8.03 -8.54
C VAL A 34 -24.42 9.42 -8.52
N THR A 35 -25.59 9.50 -7.89
CA THR A 35 -26.23 10.76 -7.50
C THR A 35 -25.49 11.43 -6.34
N THR A 36 -25.81 12.68 -6.03
CA THR A 36 -25.21 13.41 -4.90
C THR A 36 -25.49 12.73 -3.56
N GLU A 37 -26.71 12.23 -3.34
CA GLU A 37 -27.09 11.52 -2.11
C GLU A 37 -26.31 10.20 -1.95
N GLU A 38 -26.16 9.46 -3.04
CA GLU A 38 -25.39 8.22 -3.06
C GLU A 38 -23.90 8.45 -2.82
N ALA A 39 -23.34 9.50 -3.43
CA ALA A 39 -21.97 9.91 -3.16
C ALA A 39 -21.78 10.23 -1.67
N GLU A 40 -22.74 10.88 -1.03
CA GLU A 40 -22.71 11.18 0.40
C GLU A 40 -22.72 9.89 1.26
N VAL A 41 -23.55 8.91 0.88
CA VAL A 41 -23.56 7.59 1.54
C VAL A 41 -22.21 6.90 1.39
N LEU A 42 -21.64 6.87 0.18
CA LEU A 42 -20.32 6.27 -0.06
C LEU A 42 -19.21 6.98 0.73
N TRP A 43 -19.24 8.30 0.82
CA TRP A 43 -18.34 9.08 1.66
C TRP A 43 -18.46 8.67 3.13
N ARG A 44 -19.67 8.69 3.71
CA ARG A 44 -19.89 8.32 5.12
C ARG A 44 -19.41 6.90 5.43
N VAL A 45 -19.72 5.94 4.55
CA VAL A 45 -19.29 4.55 4.73
C VAL A 45 -17.77 4.43 4.61
N GLY A 46 -17.19 5.03 3.57
CA GLY A 46 -15.76 4.98 3.31
C GLY A 46 -14.93 5.65 4.40
N GLU A 47 -15.39 6.77 4.95
CA GLU A 47 -14.75 7.47 6.07
C GLU A 47 -14.83 6.67 7.37
N HIS A 48 -16.02 6.14 7.70
CA HIS A 48 -16.25 5.32 8.88
C HIS A 48 -15.35 4.08 8.89
N LEU A 49 -15.39 3.30 7.81
CA LEU A 49 -14.55 2.11 7.65
C LEU A 49 -13.07 2.48 7.57
N GLY A 50 -12.73 3.58 6.88
CA GLY A 50 -11.36 4.07 6.78
C GLY A 50 -10.78 4.45 8.15
N HIS A 51 -11.56 5.12 8.99
CA HIS A 51 -11.16 5.45 10.37
C HIS A 51 -10.78 4.19 11.15
N HIS A 52 -11.68 3.19 11.14
CA HIS A 52 -11.46 1.93 11.84
C HIS A 52 -10.31 1.09 11.26
N GLN A 53 -10.15 1.06 9.94
CA GLN A 53 -9.00 0.39 9.30
C GLN A 53 -7.67 1.00 9.76
N ARG A 54 -7.59 2.33 9.86
CA ARG A 54 -6.38 3.01 10.31
C ARG A 54 -6.08 2.77 11.78
N ALA A 55 -7.10 2.75 12.63
CA ALA A 55 -6.96 2.38 14.04
C ALA A 55 -6.45 0.94 14.17
N ASP A 56 -7.03 0.00 13.42
CA ASP A 56 -6.60 -1.40 13.36
C ASP A 56 -5.15 -1.55 12.85
N LEU A 57 -4.75 -0.76 11.85
CA LEU A 57 -3.37 -0.73 11.37
C LEU A 57 -2.40 -0.21 12.44
N ALA A 58 -2.76 0.84 13.17
CA ALA A 58 -1.94 1.37 14.25
C ALA A 58 -1.75 0.32 15.35
N GLU A 59 -2.81 -0.40 15.73
CA GLU A 59 -2.75 -1.54 16.64
C GLU A 59 -1.90 -2.68 16.06
N ARG A 60 -2.04 -2.98 14.76
CA ARG A 60 -1.16 -3.98 14.11
C ARG A 60 0.30 -3.60 14.22
N VAL A 61 0.64 -2.33 14.00
CA VAL A 61 2.02 -1.84 14.10
C VAL A 61 2.51 -1.94 15.54
N SER A 62 1.69 -1.60 16.54
CA SER A 62 2.11 -1.64 17.96
C SER A 62 2.46 -3.04 18.45
N VAL A 63 1.76 -4.08 17.96
CA VAL A 63 2.06 -5.50 18.20
C VAL A 63 3.46 -5.90 17.72
N GLY A 64 4.00 -5.24 16.71
CA GLY A 64 5.35 -5.49 16.22
C GLY A 64 5.51 -6.79 15.43
N ARG A 65 6.75 -7.26 15.32
CA ARG A 65 7.11 -8.43 14.49
C ARG A 65 6.93 -9.73 15.26
N VAL A 66 5.73 -10.28 15.16
CA VAL A 66 5.36 -11.59 15.74
C VAL A 66 5.02 -12.63 14.67
N LYS A 67 4.94 -13.90 15.07
CA LYS A 67 4.45 -14.98 14.19
C LYS A 67 2.98 -14.73 13.84
N ALA A 68 2.51 -15.26 12.72
CA ALA A 68 1.16 -15.01 12.22
C ALA A 68 0.05 -15.33 13.24
N LYS A 69 0.22 -16.39 14.04
CA LYS A 69 -0.73 -16.80 15.08
C LYS A 69 -0.80 -15.84 16.28
N ASP A 70 0.28 -15.08 16.51
CA ASP A 70 0.44 -14.23 17.70
C ASP A 70 0.12 -12.76 17.38
N ASN A 71 -0.30 -12.43 16.14
CA ASN A 71 -0.59 -11.06 15.71
C ASN A 71 -1.93 -10.49 16.21
N GLN A 72 -2.56 -11.19 17.16
CA GLN A 72 -3.82 -10.82 17.81
C GLN A 72 -4.98 -10.57 16.84
N ARG A 73 -4.93 -11.12 15.62
CA ARG A 73 -5.94 -10.88 14.58
C ARG A 73 -7.37 -11.19 15.04
N ALA A 74 -7.57 -12.22 15.86
CA ALA A 74 -8.90 -12.59 16.35
C ALA A 74 -9.51 -11.47 17.22
N ALA A 75 -8.75 -10.94 18.18
CA ALA A 75 -9.19 -9.83 19.04
C ALA A 75 -9.46 -8.56 18.23
N ARG A 76 -8.50 -8.18 17.36
CA ARG A 76 -8.65 -7.01 16.48
C ARG A 76 -9.88 -7.12 15.57
N LYS A 77 -10.09 -8.28 14.94
CA LYS A 77 -11.28 -8.55 14.12
C LYS A 77 -12.57 -8.47 14.95
N LYS A 78 -12.59 -8.98 16.18
CA LYS A 78 -13.75 -8.92 17.06
C LYS A 78 -14.14 -7.46 17.35
N ASN A 79 -13.18 -6.62 17.71
CA ASN A 79 -13.40 -5.20 17.97
C ASN A 79 -13.96 -4.47 16.74
N LEU A 80 -13.38 -4.71 15.56
CA LEU A 80 -13.89 -4.16 14.30
C LEU A 80 -15.29 -4.67 13.92
N THR A 81 -15.61 -5.91 14.26
CA THR A 81 -16.92 -6.50 13.95
C THR A 81 -18.04 -5.76 14.68
N ALA A 82 -17.79 -5.30 15.92
CA ALA A 82 -18.77 -4.56 16.71
C ALA A 82 -19.17 -3.20 16.10
N VAL A 83 -18.29 -2.59 15.32
CA VAL A 83 -18.49 -1.25 14.71
C VAL A 83 -18.73 -1.29 13.20
N SER A 84 -18.79 -2.48 12.60
CA SER A 84 -18.96 -2.65 11.16
C SER A 84 -19.79 -3.88 10.82
N SER A 85 -19.14 -4.97 10.40
CA SER A 85 -19.67 -6.32 10.24
C SER A 85 -18.50 -7.30 10.23
N SER A 86 -18.76 -8.60 10.39
CA SER A 86 -17.69 -9.62 10.38
C SER A 86 -16.89 -9.63 9.06
N ARG A 87 -17.54 -9.31 7.93
CA ARG A 87 -16.90 -9.28 6.60
C ARG A 87 -16.08 -8.01 6.38
N TRP A 88 -16.62 -6.85 6.76
CA TRP A 88 -15.86 -5.58 6.76
C TRP A 88 -14.63 -5.68 7.66
N ALA A 89 -14.80 -6.20 8.88
CA ALA A 89 -13.70 -6.47 9.80
C ALA A 89 -12.65 -7.44 9.22
N GLY A 90 -13.11 -8.47 8.51
CA GLY A 90 -12.24 -9.40 7.78
C GLY A 90 -11.34 -8.68 6.75
N ALA A 91 -11.94 -7.84 5.92
CA ALA A 91 -11.23 -7.08 4.89
C ALA A 91 -10.27 -6.05 5.49
N MET A 92 -10.69 -5.30 6.51
CA MET A 92 -9.84 -4.31 7.20
C MET A 92 -8.63 -4.99 7.85
N THR A 93 -8.82 -6.05 8.64
CA THR A 93 -7.69 -6.75 9.30
C THR A 93 -6.72 -7.37 8.30
N ARG A 94 -7.20 -7.87 7.15
CA ARG A 94 -6.34 -8.35 6.06
C ARG A 94 -5.56 -7.20 5.45
N ALA A 95 -6.22 -6.10 5.07
CA ALA A 95 -5.58 -4.93 4.49
C ALA A 95 -4.50 -4.35 5.41
N SER A 96 -4.76 -4.24 6.72
CA SER A 96 -3.79 -3.79 7.71
C SER A 96 -2.59 -4.73 7.82
N GLN A 97 -2.82 -6.05 7.80
CA GLN A 97 -1.73 -7.04 7.79
C GLN A 97 -0.89 -6.93 6.51
N ASP A 98 -1.52 -6.77 5.34
CA ASP A 98 -0.83 -6.64 4.07
C ASP A 98 0.03 -5.37 4.02
N GLN A 99 -0.52 -4.23 4.48
CA GLN A 99 0.21 -2.97 4.60
C GLN A 99 1.39 -3.08 5.57
N TYR A 100 1.21 -3.74 6.72
CA TYR A 100 2.30 -4.00 7.66
C TYR A 100 3.41 -4.85 7.02
N GLN A 101 3.06 -5.97 6.37
CA GLN A 101 4.04 -6.87 5.75
C GLN A 101 4.79 -6.19 4.60
N LEU A 102 4.08 -5.42 3.76
CA LEU A 102 4.69 -4.64 2.70
C LEU A 102 5.67 -3.62 3.28
N SER A 103 5.27 -2.89 4.31
CA SER A 103 6.10 -1.85 4.93
C SER A 103 7.34 -2.43 5.61
N MET A 104 7.23 -3.62 6.23
CA MET A 104 8.40 -4.35 6.73
C MET A 104 9.36 -4.76 5.61
N ARG A 105 8.86 -5.28 4.48
CA ARG A 105 9.71 -5.61 3.31
C ARG A 105 10.45 -4.39 2.79
N VAL A 106 9.73 -3.28 2.59
CA VAL A 106 10.33 -2.00 2.17
C VAL A 106 11.38 -1.53 3.16
N LEU A 107 11.16 -1.67 4.46
CA LEU A 107 12.12 -1.29 5.50
C LEU A 107 13.39 -2.17 5.46
N PHE A 108 13.25 -3.47 5.22
CA PHE A 108 14.39 -4.37 5.02
C PHE A 108 15.19 -4.01 3.76
N ASP A 109 14.51 -3.65 2.68
CA ASP A 109 15.15 -3.19 1.44
C ASP A 109 15.86 -1.84 1.65
N GLU A 110 15.24 -0.92 2.40
CA GLU A 110 15.83 0.37 2.75
C GLU A 110 17.17 0.18 3.46
N ARG A 111 17.29 -0.79 4.38
CA ARG A 111 18.55 -1.10 5.09
C ARG A 111 19.73 -1.40 4.16
N ALA A 112 19.48 -2.03 3.01
CA ALA A 112 20.55 -2.47 2.12
C ALA A 112 21.34 -1.29 1.50
N CYS A 113 20.66 -0.19 1.19
CA CYS A 113 21.24 0.95 0.48
C CYS A 113 22.24 1.75 1.34
N PRO A 114 21.91 2.21 2.57
CA PRO A 114 22.85 2.83 3.48
C PRO A 114 24.04 1.92 3.79
N ARG A 115 23.83 0.62 4.07
CA ARG A 115 24.94 -0.32 4.32
C ARG A 115 25.94 -0.39 3.18
N ARG A 116 25.45 -0.48 1.93
CA ARG A 116 26.31 -0.50 0.74
C ARG A 116 27.07 0.81 0.57
N ALA A 117 26.40 1.95 0.80
CA ALA A 117 26.98 3.27 0.69
C ALA A 117 28.05 3.51 1.76
N ILE A 118 27.75 3.20 3.03
CA ILE A 118 28.68 3.26 4.18
C ILE A 118 29.92 2.42 3.87
N ARG A 119 29.76 1.14 3.50
CA ARG A 119 30.89 0.26 3.16
C ARG A 119 31.77 0.84 2.06
N THR A 120 31.17 1.46 1.05
CA THR A 120 31.91 2.06 -0.07
C THR A 120 32.66 3.31 0.37
N ILE A 121 32.00 4.19 1.14
CA ILE A 121 32.57 5.44 1.62
C ILE A 121 33.71 5.16 2.61
N SER A 122 33.47 4.34 3.64
CA SER A 122 34.49 4.00 4.64
C SER A 122 35.72 3.37 3.99
N ARG A 123 35.53 2.48 3.00
CA ARG A 123 36.66 1.90 2.26
C ARG A 123 37.47 2.96 1.52
N ARG A 124 36.83 3.91 0.83
CA ARG A 124 37.53 4.98 0.10
C ARG A 124 38.18 6.01 1.03
N LEU A 125 37.59 6.29 2.19
CA LEU A 125 38.18 7.15 3.22
C LEU A 125 39.48 6.57 3.79
N ALA A 126 39.62 5.24 3.87
CA ALA A 126 40.86 4.62 4.34
C ALA A 126 42.06 4.84 3.38
N ALA A 127 41.83 5.23 2.13
CA ALA A 127 42.89 5.58 1.20
C ALA A 127 43.21 7.10 1.23
N PRO A 128 44.47 7.51 1.02
CA PRO A 128 44.82 8.94 0.89
C PRO A 128 44.17 9.57 -0.35
N CYS A 129 43.91 10.88 -0.32
CA CYS A 129 43.35 11.60 -1.46
C CYS A 129 44.25 11.54 -2.70
N GLY A 130 43.64 11.49 -3.87
CA GLY A 130 44.30 11.32 -5.17
C GLY A 130 44.95 9.94 -5.39
N LYS A 131 45.21 9.19 -4.32
CA LYS A 131 46.04 7.98 -4.33
C LYS A 131 45.21 6.71 -4.24
N ARG A 132 45.89 5.57 -4.44
CA ARG A 132 45.34 4.23 -4.21
C ARG A 132 46.00 3.61 -2.99
N ALA A 133 45.19 2.94 -2.18
CA ALA A 133 45.65 2.00 -1.16
C ALA A 133 45.14 0.60 -1.55
N GLY A 134 46.06 -0.25 -2.00
CA GLY A 134 45.72 -1.55 -2.59
C GLY A 134 44.79 -1.42 -3.81
N LYS A 135 43.63 -2.08 -3.75
CA LYS A 135 42.59 -2.06 -4.81
C LYS A 135 41.64 -0.86 -4.72
N THR A 136 41.73 -0.04 -3.68
CA THR A 136 40.82 1.06 -3.43
C THR A 136 41.46 2.39 -3.81
N ARG A 137 40.74 3.23 -4.57
CA ARG A 137 41.12 4.62 -4.82
C ARG A 137 40.44 5.54 -3.81
N GLY A 138 41.23 6.45 -3.22
CA GLY A 138 40.73 7.53 -2.38
C GLY A 138 39.83 8.50 -3.14
N TYR A 139 39.36 9.53 -2.45
CA TYR A 139 38.67 10.66 -3.07
C TYR A 139 39.65 11.56 -3.83
N ALA A 140 39.14 12.37 -4.76
CA ALA A 140 39.99 13.16 -5.65
C ALA A 140 40.86 14.15 -4.84
N ASP A 141 40.24 14.87 -3.93
CA ASP A 141 40.84 15.92 -3.11
C ASP A 141 40.29 15.88 -1.67
N GLN A 142 40.73 16.83 -0.85
CA GLN A 142 40.33 16.94 0.54
C GLN A 142 38.89 17.45 0.72
N ALA A 143 38.38 18.27 -0.21
CA ALA A 143 37.03 18.80 -0.16
C ALA A 143 35.99 17.69 -0.41
N GLU A 144 36.18 16.88 -1.46
CA GLU A 144 35.36 15.71 -1.73
C GLU A 144 35.43 14.73 -0.54
N ARG A 145 36.62 14.50 0.02
CA ARG A 145 36.79 13.64 1.20
C ARG A 145 35.93 14.13 2.37
N TYR A 146 35.96 15.42 2.67
CA TYR A 146 35.20 16.03 3.76
C TYR A 146 33.68 15.87 3.55
N GLU A 147 33.18 16.12 2.34
CA GLU A 147 31.75 15.88 2.03
C GLU A 147 31.34 14.43 2.19
N LYS A 148 32.24 13.49 1.88
CA LYS A 148 31.97 12.07 2.03
C LYS A 148 31.99 11.64 3.49
N GLN A 149 32.80 12.29 4.35
CA GLN A 149 32.72 12.11 5.81
C GLN A 149 31.39 12.60 6.36
N ARG A 150 30.91 13.79 5.95
CA ARG A 150 29.57 14.28 6.34
C ARG A 150 28.46 13.34 5.89
N ARG A 151 28.50 12.91 4.62
CA ARG A 151 27.56 11.93 4.09
C ARG A 151 27.62 10.60 4.84
N LEU A 152 28.80 10.15 5.27
CA LEU A 152 28.95 8.94 6.06
C LEU A 152 28.21 9.06 7.39
N GLN A 153 28.37 10.17 8.11
CA GLN A 153 27.66 10.42 9.38
C GLN A 153 26.13 10.36 9.20
N ILE A 154 25.60 11.04 8.17
CA ILE A 154 24.16 11.03 7.84
C ILE A 154 23.66 9.61 7.54
N LEU A 155 24.42 8.86 6.73
CA LEU A 155 24.04 7.50 6.36
C LEU A 155 24.09 6.54 7.55
N THR A 156 25.07 6.69 8.45
CA THR A 156 25.16 5.91 9.69
C THR A 156 23.97 6.19 10.60
N ALA A 157 23.65 7.46 10.85
CA ALA A 157 22.49 7.83 11.66
C ALA A 157 21.18 7.28 11.06
N ARG A 158 21.01 7.37 9.73
CA ARG A 158 19.85 6.79 9.05
C ARG A 158 19.82 5.27 9.16
N LEU A 159 20.97 4.59 9.06
CA LEU A 159 21.04 3.14 9.20
C LEU A 159 20.60 2.71 10.60
N THR A 160 21.07 3.39 11.66
CA THR A 160 20.66 3.14 13.03
C THR A 160 19.14 3.20 13.18
N VAL A 161 18.50 4.28 12.72
CA VAL A 161 17.03 4.42 12.77
C VAL A 161 16.31 3.29 12.03
N VAL A 162 16.83 2.85 10.89
CA VAL A 162 16.25 1.74 10.12
C VAL A 162 16.42 0.41 10.86
N GLU A 163 17.59 0.17 11.47
CA GLU A 163 17.88 -1.03 12.24
C GLU A 163 16.99 -1.10 13.51
N ASP A 164 16.83 0.01 14.23
CA ASP A 164 15.94 0.09 15.41
C ASP A 164 14.47 -0.19 15.06
N ARG A 165 13.99 0.31 13.90
CA ARG A 165 12.63 0.04 13.42
C ARG A 165 12.42 -1.41 13.00
N ILE A 166 13.46 -2.03 12.42
CA ILE A 166 13.44 -3.45 12.07
C ILE A 166 13.38 -4.30 13.34
N GLU A 167 14.19 -3.97 14.34
CA GLU A 167 14.27 -4.67 15.62
C GLU A 167 12.96 -4.56 16.39
N SER A 168 12.43 -3.36 16.55
CA SER A 168 11.11 -3.14 17.17
C SER A 168 9.94 -3.71 16.35
N GLY A 169 10.15 -3.98 15.06
CA GLY A 169 9.10 -4.45 14.16
C GLY A 169 8.01 -3.39 13.92
N ARG A 170 8.35 -2.10 14.03
CA ARG A 170 7.40 -0.98 13.95
C ARG A 170 7.71 -0.11 12.73
N PRO A 171 7.25 -0.50 11.53
CA PRO A 171 7.50 0.29 10.33
C PRO A 171 6.67 1.58 10.36
N SER A 172 7.18 2.63 9.73
CA SER A 172 6.44 3.88 9.54
C SER A 172 5.50 3.75 8.35
N ILE A 173 4.19 3.88 8.57
CA ILE A 173 3.17 3.75 7.52
C ILE A 173 2.35 5.03 7.44
N VAL A 174 2.15 5.54 6.22
CA VAL A 174 1.32 6.72 5.95
C VAL A 174 0.15 6.30 5.07
N VAL A 175 -1.00 6.06 5.70
CA VAL A 175 -2.25 5.77 4.96
C VAL A 175 -2.68 7.04 4.23
N GLY A 176 -3.06 6.90 2.95
CA GLY A 176 -3.25 8.03 2.04
C GLY A 176 -1.98 8.47 1.29
N GLY A 177 -0.84 7.82 1.57
CA GLY A 177 0.39 7.98 0.81
C GLY A 177 1.36 9.02 1.38
N ARG A 178 2.63 8.60 1.50
CA ARG A 178 3.72 9.46 1.99
C ARG A 178 3.92 10.70 1.13
N ARG A 179 3.79 10.58 -0.20
CA ARG A 179 3.92 11.71 -1.13
C ARG A 179 2.88 12.78 -0.83
N LEU A 180 1.62 12.40 -0.65
CA LEU A 180 0.55 13.34 -0.36
C LEU A 180 0.74 14.01 1.01
N ALA A 181 1.17 13.26 2.02
CA ALA A 181 1.52 13.85 3.32
C ALA A 181 2.67 14.87 3.22
N GLN A 182 3.70 14.60 2.41
CA GLN A 182 4.82 15.53 2.21
C GLN A 182 4.43 16.79 1.41
N LEU A 183 3.50 16.65 0.46
CA LEU A 183 2.97 17.79 -0.30
C LEU A 183 2.29 18.83 0.58
N ARG A 184 1.76 18.43 1.75
CA ARG A 184 1.14 19.35 2.72
C ARG A 184 2.04 20.51 3.15
N HIS A 185 3.36 20.30 3.13
CA HIS A 185 4.35 21.31 3.51
C HIS A 185 4.87 22.14 2.33
N ASN A 186 4.44 21.83 1.10
CA ASN A 186 4.92 22.45 -0.14
C ASN A 186 3.75 22.71 -1.11
N LEU A 187 2.61 23.16 -0.58
CA LEU A 187 1.36 23.31 -1.33
C LEU A 187 1.45 24.32 -2.47
N GLU A 188 2.09 25.48 -2.23
CA GLU A 188 2.30 26.51 -3.25
C GLU A 188 3.07 25.97 -4.46
N LYS A 189 4.19 25.27 -4.22
CA LYS A 189 5.00 24.63 -5.26
C LYS A 189 4.25 23.51 -5.99
N ALA A 190 3.25 22.93 -5.34
CA ALA A 190 2.41 21.88 -5.89
C ALA A 190 1.14 22.42 -6.56
N GLU A 191 0.96 23.75 -6.61
CA GLU A 191 -0.23 24.43 -7.14
C GLU A 191 -1.53 23.84 -6.57
N LEU A 192 -1.53 23.65 -5.24
CA LEU A 192 -2.62 22.98 -4.54
C LEU A 192 -3.08 23.83 -3.37
N THR A 193 -4.38 24.05 -3.24
CA THR A 193 -4.95 24.66 -2.04
C THR A 193 -4.97 23.67 -0.87
N VAL A 194 -5.17 24.20 0.35
CA VAL A 194 -5.33 23.36 1.55
C VAL A 194 -6.58 22.48 1.44
N GLU A 195 -7.66 22.99 0.83
CA GLU A 195 -8.92 22.28 0.71
C GLU A 195 -8.82 21.13 -0.30
N GLU A 196 -8.25 21.38 -1.49
CA GLU A 196 -8.00 20.32 -2.47
C GLU A 196 -7.05 19.26 -1.91
N TRP A 197 -6.03 19.66 -1.13
CA TRP A 197 -5.18 18.70 -0.43
C TRP A 197 -5.98 17.87 0.56
N ARG A 198 -6.86 18.49 1.35
CA ARG A 198 -7.68 17.82 2.36
C ARG A 198 -8.63 16.82 1.69
N GLN A 199 -9.32 17.22 0.62
CA GLN A 199 -10.19 16.34 -0.13
C GLN A 199 -9.43 15.13 -0.67
N ARG A 200 -8.25 15.34 -1.29
CA ARG A 200 -7.37 14.25 -1.73
C ARG A 200 -6.93 13.36 -0.58
N TRP A 201 -6.59 13.97 0.56
CA TRP A 201 -6.11 13.25 1.74
C TRP A 201 -7.18 12.35 2.35
N VAL A 202 -8.42 12.83 2.42
CA VAL A 202 -9.56 12.03 2.90
C VAL A 202 -9.92 10.96 1.87
N ALA A 203 -9.99 11.29 0.58
CA ALA A 203 -10.29 10.34 -0.50
C ALA A 203 -9.35 9.12 -0.51
N GLU A 204 -8.04 9.36 -0.45
CA GLU A 204 -7.01 8.32 -0.39
C GLU A 204 -7.02 7.48 0.90
N ARG A 205 -7.83 7.90 1.89
CA ARG A 205 -7.99 7.28 3.19
C ARG A 205 -9.38 6.64 3.36
N LEU A 206 -10.25 6.71 2.36
CA LEU A 206 -11.49 5.94 2.35
C LEU A 206 -11.19 4.44 2.30
N PHE A 207 -12.08 3.64 2.90
CA PHE A 207 -12.02 2.19 2.82
C PHE A 207 -13.37 1.62 2.39
N LEU A 208 -13.46 1.18 1.13
CA LEU A 208 -14.61 0.50 0.56
C LEU A 208 -14.14 -0.74 -0.21
N THR A 209 -13.40 -1.60 0.49
CA THR A 209 -12.88 -2.85 -0.05
C THR A 209 -13.64 -4.02 0.57
N ALA A 210 -14.31 -4.81 -0.27
CA ALA A 210 -14.97 -6.04 0.13
C ALA A 210 -14.27 -7.24 -0.50
N ASP A 211 -13.71 -8.11 0.34
CA ASP A 211 -13.13 -9.37 -0.13
C ASP A 211 -14.20 -10.35 -0.60
N GLY A 212 -13.91 -11.02 -1.72
CA GLY A 212 -14.78 -12.05 -2.26
C GLY A 212 -14.76 -13.34 -1.45
N GLU A 213 -15.84 -14.10 -1.53
CA GLU A 213 -16.04 -15.38 -0.85
C GLU A 213 -16.64 -16.36 -1.85
N SER A 214 -15.99 -17.50 -2.08
CA SER A 214 -16.54 -18.53 -2.96
C SER A 214 -17.79 -19.15 -2.34
N GLY A 215 -18.83 -19.36 -3.14
CA GLY A 215 -20.17 -19.76 -2.70
C GLY A 215 -21.06 -18.58 -2.30
N ALA A 216 -20.53 -17.36 -2.21
CA ALA A 216 -21.38 -16.18 -2.06
C ALA A 216 -22.09 -15.86 -3.37
N PRO A 217 -23.36 -15.37 -3.33
CA PRO A 217 -24.03 -14.84 -4.51
C PRO A 217 -23.15 -13.81 -5.22
N PHE A 218 -22.88 -14.05 -6.50
CA PHE A 218 -22.03 -13.22 -7.35
C PHE A 218 -20.60 -13.02 -6.80
N GLY A 219 -20.14 -13.96 -5.97
CA GLY A 219 -18.78 -14.01 -5.43
C GLY A 219 -18.51 -13.08 -4.25
N ASN A 220 -19.50 -12.35 -3.73
CA ASN A 220 -19.31 -11.41 -2.62
C ASN A 220 -20.61 -11.06 -1.88
N TYR A 221 -20.62 -11.23 -0.54
CA TYR A 221 -21.78 -10.89 0.30
C TYR A 221 -21.90 -9.40 0.66
N THR A 222 -20.81 -8.63 0.55
CA THR A 222 -20.69 -7.29 1.13
C THR A 222 -20.91 -6.20 0.08
N ILE A 223 -20.08 -6.16 -0.96
CA ILE A 223 -20.34 -5.37 -2.17
C ILE A 223 -20.67 -6.37 -3.26
N SER A 224 -21.85 -6.27 -3.87
CA SER A 224 -22.29 -7.19 -4.91
C SER A 224 -22.65 -6.39 -6.16
N VAL A 225 -22.35 -6.97 -7.31
CA VAL A 225 -22.76 -6.47 -8.62
C VAL A 225 -23.53 -7.58 -9.30
N HIS A 226 -24.78 -7.32 -9.68
CA HIS A 226 -25.59 -8.29 -10.38
C HIS A 226 -25.02 -8.52 -11.80
N PRO A 227 -24.73 -9.76 -12.23
CA PRO A 227 -24.03 -10.04 -13.50
C PRO A 227 -24.80 -9.57 -14.73
N GLU A 228 -26.12 -9.70 -14.73
CA GLU A 228 -26.97 -9.31 -15.86
C GLU A 228 -27.32 -7.81 -15.86
N THR A 229 -27.94 -7.32 -14.77
CA THR A 229 -28.43 -5.94 -14.68
C THR A 229 -27.34 -4.91 -14.38
N GLY A 230 -26.18 -5.34 -13.86
CA GLY A 230 -25.13 -4.43 -13.41
C GLY A 230 -25.45 -3.68 -12.12
N GLN A 231 -26.56 -4.01 -11.45
CA GLN A 231 -26.98 -3.32 -10.22
C GLN A 231 -25.95 -3.52 -9.11
N VAL A 232 -25.51 -2.41 -8.51
CA VAL A 232 -24.52 -2.41 -7.42
C VAL A 232 -25.23 -2.29 -6.09
N SER A 233 -24.84 -3.12 -5.13
CA SER A 233 -25.43 -3.15 -3.80
C SER A 233 -24.38 -3.34 -2.72
N ILE A 234 -24.48 -2.57 -1.63
CA ILE A 234 -23.48 -2.49 -0.57
C ILE A 234 -24.15 -2.77 0.77
N VAL A 235 -23.58 -3.68 1.58
CA VAL A 235 -24.00 -3.86 2.97
C VAL A 235 -23.42 -2.73 3.81
N LEU A 236 -24.29 -1.94 4.44
CA LEU A 236 -23.87 -0.83 5.31
C LEU A 236 -23.34 -1.36 6.65
N PRO A 237 -22.28 -0.74 7.23
CA PRO A 237 -21.83 -1.05 8.58
C PRO A 237 -22.93 -0.68 9.60
N GLU A 238 -22.95 -1.36 10.75
CA GLU A 238 -24.03 -1.21 11.75
C GLU A 238 -24.41 0.25 12.06
N PRO A 239 -23.47 1.18 12.31
CA PRO A 239 -23.81 2.57 12.65
C PRO A 239 -24.42 3.39 11.51
N LEU A 240 -24.44 2.84 10.29
CA LEU A 240 -24.98 3.49 9.09
C LEU A 240 -26.18 2.73 8.51
N ARG A 241 -26.66 1.67 9.16
CA ARG A 241 -27.76 0.85 8.64
C ARG A 241 -29.07 1.61 8.45
N GLN A 242 -29.29 2.68 9.19
CA GLN A 242 -30.42 3.58 9.01
C GLN A 242 -30.48 4.23 7.62
N LEU A 243 -29.36 4.27 6.89
CA LEU A 243 -29.31 4.78 5.52
C LEU A 243 -29.72 3.72 4.48
N ALA A 244 -29.93 2.47 4.88
CA ALA A 244 -30.24 1.37 3.95
C ALA A 244 -31.58 1.61 3.23
N ASN A 245 -31.57 1.42 1.91
CA ASN A 245 -32.76 1.50 1.04
C ASN A 245 -33.23 0.11 0.55
N ALA A 246 -32.58 -0.97 1.01
CA ALA A 246 -32.88 -2.34 0.61
C ALA A 246 -32.76 -3.32 1.80
N PRO A 247 -33.41 -4.51 1.71
CA PRO A 247 -33.40 -5.50 2.79
C PRO A 247 -32.00 -5.91 3.25
N ARG A 248 -31.91 -6.38 4.50
CA ARG A 248 -30.66 -6.87 5.13
C ARG A 248 -29.60 -5.77 5.30
N GLY A 249 -30.03 -4.52 5.48
CA GLY A 249 -29.15 -3.37 5.71
C GLY A 249 -28.32 -3.01 4.48
N ARG A 250 -28.88 -3.21 3.29
CA ARG A 250 -28.20 -2.93 2.01
C ARG A 250 -28.58 -1.56 1.48
N TYR A 251 -27.64 -0.96 0.78
CA TYR A 251 -27.86 0.21 -0.06
C TYR A 251 -27.68 -0.21 -1.53
N ASN A 252 -28.76 -0.16 -2.30
CA ASN A 252 -28.74 -0.35 -3.75
C ASN A 252 -28.50 1.00 -4.40
N LEU A 253 -27.46 1.07 -5.23
CA LEU A 253 -27.22 2.24 -6.07
C LEU A 253 -28.19 2.22 -7.27
N ALA A 254 -28.67 3.38 -7.66
CA ALA A 254 -29.49 3.62 -8.84
C ALA A 254 -28.69 3.42 -10.13
N CYS A 255 -27.38 3.66 -10.09
CA CYS A 255 -26.49 3.40 -11.23
C CYS A 255 -26.17 1.92 -11.41
N THR A 256 -25.86 1.53 -12.64
CA THR A 256 -25.37 0.20 -12.99
C THR A 256 -23.93 0.27 -13.49
N VAL A 257 -23.23 -0.88 -13.43
CA VAL A 257 -21.90 -1.05 -14.02
C VAL A 257 -21.92 -2.16 -15.06
N ALA A 258 -21.09 -2.03 -16.09
CA ALA A 258 -21.04 -2.96 -17.22
C ALA A 258 -19.67 -3.63 -17.39
N PHE A 259 -18.60 -3.06 -16.83
CA PHE A 259 -17.22 -3.58 -16.90
C PHE A 259 -16.79 -3.92 -18.34
N SER A 260 -16.62 -2.93 -19.20
CA SER A 260 -16.34 -3.13 -20.64
C SER A 260 -15.08 -3.96 -20.94
N HIS A 261 -14.03 -3.83 -20.13
CA HIS A 261 -12.78 -4.53 -20.33
C HIS A 261 -12.72 -5.86 -19.55
N ARG A 262 -12.47 -6.99 -20.22
CA ARG A 262 -12.43 -8.35 -19.62
C ARG A 262 -13.74 -8.74 -18.91
N ARG A 263 -14.88 -8.26 -19.42
CA ARG A 263 -16.22 -8.54 -18.88
C ARG A 263 -16.47 -10.03 -18.66
N GLU A 264 -16.15 -10.85 -19.67
CA GLU A 264 -16.38 -12.30 -19.64
C GLU A 264 -15.65 -12.97 -18.47
N GLU A 265 -14.43 -12.56 -18.15
CA GLU A 265 -13.71 -13.13 -17.01
C GLU A 265 -14.34 -12.77 -15.65
N TRP A 266 -14.96 -11.60 -15.57
CA TRP A 266 -15.75 -11.23 -14.39
C TRP A 266 -17.06 -12.00 -14.33
N LEU A 267 -17.79 -12.10 -15.45
CA LEU A 267 -19.05 -12.86 -15.55
C LEU A 267 -18.83 -14.33 -15.19
N ASP A 268 -17.81 -14.98 -15.75
CA ASP A 268 -17.45 -16.37 -15.44
C ASP A 268 -17.29 -16.60 -13.93
N ARG A 269 -16.67 -15.65 -13.22
CA ARG A 269 -16.50 -15.76 -11.77
C ARG A 269 -17.77 -15.45 -11.01
N ALA A 270 -18.46 -14.37 -11.37
CA ALA A 270 -19.67 -13.93 -10.69
C ALA A 270 -20.80 -14.95 -10.84
N MET A 271 -21.07 -15.43 -12.05
CA MET A 271 -22.10 -16.43 -12.34
C MET A 271 -21.79 -17.79 -11.69
N ALA A 272 -20.51 -18.18 -11.61
CA ALA A 272 -20.09 -19.39 -10.91
C ALA A 272 -19.95 -19.19 -9.38
N ASN A 273 -20.38 -18.06 -8.82
CA ASN A 273 -20.25 -17.71 -7.40
C ASN A 273 -18.83 -17.90 -6.85
N ARG A 274 -17.80 -17.68 -7.69
CA ARG A 274 -16.40 -17.71 -7.28
C ARG A 274 -16.04 -16.38 -6.64
N ALA A 275 -15.12 -16.39 -5.67
CA ALA A 275 -14.72 -15.16 -4.98
C ALA A 275 -14.35 -14.02 -5.96
N VAL A 276 -15.03 -12.87 -5.82
CA VAL A 276 -14.74 -11.61 -6.50
C VAL A 276 -14.57 -10.50 -5.47
N ARG A 277 -13.41 -9.83 -5.47
CA ARG A 277 -13.18 -8.64 -4.65
C ARG A 277 -13.68 -7.42 -5.39
N TYR A 278 -14.38 -6.54 -4.67
CA TYR A 278 -14.76 -5.22 -5.17
C TYR A 278 -14.10 -4.13 -4.34
N ASP A 279 -13.65 -3.08 -5.02
CA ASP A 279 -13.14 -1.85 -4.43
C ASP A 279 -13.93 -0.68 -5.02
N ILE A 280 -14.54 0.16 -4.19
CA ILE A 280 -15.13 1.44 -4.60
C ILE A 280 -14.14 2.54 -4.19
N VAL A 281 -13.79 3.44 -5.11
CA VAL A 281 -12.74 4.45 -4.89
C VAL A 281 -13.21 5.77 -5.48
N TYR A 282 -12.98 6.86 -4.76
CA TYR A 282 -13.21 8.20 -5.29
C TYR A 282 -11.92 8.80 -5.86
N ASP A 283 -11.96 9.31 -7.09
CA ASP A 283 -10.90 10.07 -7.75
C ASP A 283 -11.17 11.58 -7.58
N PRO A 284 -10.49 12.27 -6.65
CA PRO A 284 -10.68 13.69 -6.39
C PRO A 284 -10.19 14.60 -7.53
N ALA A 285 -9.34 14.11 -8.43
CA ALA A 285 -8.88 14.90 -9.57
C ALA A 285 -9.92 14.93 -10.70
N ARG A 286 -10.77 13.90 -10.77
CA ARG A 286 -11.82 13.76 -11.80
C ARG A 286 -13.22 13.97 -11.26
N ASP A 287 -13.36 14.08 -9.94
CA ASP A 287 -14.61 14.13 -9.19
C ASP A 287 -15.55 12.96 -9.53
N ARG A 288 -15.05 11.72 -9.40
CA ARG A 288 -15.75 10.50 -9.84
C ARG A 288 -15.51 9.33 -8.90
N TRP A 289 -16.51 8.45 -8.83
CA TRP A 289 -16.44 7.14 -8.18
C TRP A 289 -16.20 6.01 -9.20
#